data_AF-A0A3B8XBI8-F1
#
_entry.id   AF-A0A3B8XBI8-F1
#
_cell.length_a   1.000
_cell.length_b   1.000
_cell.length_c   1.000
_cell.angle_alpha   90.00
_cell.angle_beta   90.00
_cell.angle_gamma   90.00
#
_symmetry.space_group_name_H-M   'P 1'
#
loop_
_entity.id
_entity.type
_entity.pdbx_description
1 polymer ?
#
loop_
_entity_poly.entity_id
_entity_poly.type
_entity_poly.pdbx_seq_one_letter_code
_entity_poly.pdbx_strand_id
1 'polypeptide(L)' 'MGRIWSWIVAFGLFWYHFIIGDDWTVAAAVAVGLILTAILNSAHVIAWWLVPLIVVTMLGLSLRRASKKT' A
#
# COMPACT_ATOMS: atom_id res chain seq x y z
N MET A 1 25.21 6.25 20.29
CA MET A 1 23.73 6.29 20.28
C MET A 1 23.10 7.26 19.28
N GLY A 2 23.86 7.94 18.39
CA GLY A 2 23.27 8.86 17.39
C GLY A 2 22.83 8.23 16.06
N ARG A 3 23.48 7.14 15.61
CA ARG A 3 23.18 6.55 14.29
C ARG A 3 21.85 5.80 14.21
N ILE A 4 21.48 5.06 15.25
CA ILE A 4 20.23 4.27 15.28
C ILE A 4 19.01 5.22 15.29
N TRP A 5 19.11 6.33 16.01
CA TRP A 5 18.07 7.34 16.04
C TRP A 5 17.86 7.99 14.67
N SER A 6 18.96 8.33 13.98
CA SER A 6 18.92 8.83 12.60
C SER A 6 18.29 7.82 11.63
N TRP A 7 18.57 6.53 11.79
CA TRP A 7 17.96 5.47 10.97
C TRP A 7 16.44 5.34 11.17
N ILE A 8 15.97 5.39 12.42
CA ILE A 8 14.53 5.31 12.73
C ILE A 8 13.81 6.55 12.18
N VAL A 9 14.40 7.74 12.35
CA VAL A 9 13.84 8.99 11.82
C VAL A 9 13.84 8.98 10.29
N ALA A 10 14.92 8.56 9.65
CA ALA A 10 15.00 8.45 8.18
C ALA A 10 13.98 7.44 7.63
N PHE A 11 13.78 6.32 8.33
CA PHE A 11 12.75 5.35 7.98
C PHE A 11 11.35 5.95 8.08
N GLY A 12 11.02 6.64 9.18
CA GLY A 12 9.74 7.33 9.33
C GLY A 12 9.53 8.44 8.31
N LEU A 13 10.57 9.23 8.01
CA LEU A 13 10.52 10.31 7.02
C LEU A 13 10.37 9.76 5.59
N PHE A 14 10.99 8.61 5.29
CA PHE A 14 10.82 7.88 4.04
C PHE A 14 9.38 7.42 3.88
N TRP A 15 8.79 6.80 4.91
CA TRP A 15 7.38 6.43 4.89
C TRP A 15 6.48 7.66 4.74
N TYR A 16 6.77 8.77 5.43
CA TYR A 16 6.03 10.02 5.28
C TYR A 16 6.11 10.56 3.84
N HIS A 17 7.31 10.65 3.26
CA HIS A 17 7.48 11.08 1.86
C HIS A 17 6.87 10.11 0.85
N PHE A 18 6.92 8.81 1.11
CA PHE A 18 6.34 7.78 0.25
C PHE A 18 4.80 7.81 0.27
N ILE A 19 4.21 8.00 1.45
CA ILE A 19 2.75 8.03 1.66
C ILE A 19 2.15 9.37 1.21
N ILE A 20 2.81 10.49 1.51
CA ILE A 20 2.27 11.84 1.35
C ILE A 20 2.87 12.58 0.14
N GLY A 21 4.12 12.30 -0.22
CA GLY A 21 4.88 13.05 -1.22
C GLY A 21 4.94 12.44 -2.62
N ASP A 22 5.02 11.11 -2.75
CA ASP A 22 5.25 10.45 -4.06
C ASP A 22 3.93 10.02 -4.72
N ASP A 23 3.05 9.30 -4.00
CA ASP A 23 1.97 8.58 -4.67
C ASP A 23 0.84 8.09 -3.71
N TRP A 24 -0.05 8.99 -3.29
CA TRP A 24 -1.21 8.74 -2.39
C TRP A 24 -2.04 7.48 -2.73
N THR A 25 -2.07 7.09 -4.00
CA THR A 25 -2.74 5.90 -4.51
C THR A 25 -2.18 4.59 -3.94
N VAL A 26 -0.89 4.53 -3.59
CA VAL A 26 -0.27 3.33 -2.98
C VAL A 26 -0.71 3.22 -1.52
N ALA A 27 -0.70 4.32 -0.78
CA ALA A 27 -1.22 4.36 0.59
C ALA A 27 -2.71 3.95 0.64
N ALA A 28 -3.51 4.46 -0.30
CA ALA A 28 -4.90 4.06 -0.44
C ALA A 28 -5.06 2.57 -0.76
N ALA A 29 -4.23 2.01 -1.67
CA ALA A 29 -4.27 0.59 -2.01
C ALA A 29 -3.92 -0.31 -0.82
N VAL A 30 -2.90 0.06 -0.03
CA VAL A 30 -2.52 -0.66 1.19
C VAL A 30 -3.62 -0.59 2.24
N ALA A 31 -4.20 0.60 2.48
CA ALA A 31 -5.30 0.77 3.42
C ALA A 31 -6.51 -0.08 3.03
N VAL A 32 -6.91 -0.06 1.75
CA VAL A 32 -8.00 -0.90 1.23
C VAL A 32 -7.68 -2.39 1.39
N GLY A 33 -6.45 -2.82 1.09
CA GLY A 33 -6.02 -4.20 1.28
C GLY A 33 -6.12 -4.66 2.73
N LEU A 34 -5.69 -3.82 3.69
CA LEU A 34 -5.79 -4.12 5.12
C LEU A 34 -7.24 -4.16 5.62
N ILE A 35 -8.08 -3.22 5.18
CA ILE A 35 -9.51 -3.20 5.52
C ILE A 35 -10.20 -4.47 5.00
N LEU A 36 -9.98 -4.83 3.73
CA LEU A 36 -10.55 -6.05 3.16
C LEU A 36 -10.07 -7.30 3.90
N THR A 37 -8.77 -7.38 4.21
CA THR A 37 -8.20 -8.50 4.97
C THR A 37 -8.87 -8.62 6.35
N ALA A 38 -9.06 -7.51 7.06
CA ALA A 38 -9.71 -7.49 8.37
C ALA A 38 -11.17 -7.95 8.30
N ILE A 39 -11.92 -7.49 7.30
CA ILE A 39 -13.32 -7.91 7.06
C ILE A 39 -13.38 -9.42 6.78
N LEU A 40 -12.54 -9.92 5.89
CA LEU A 40 -12.50 -11.34 5.54
C LEU A 40 -12.13 -12.23 6.74
N ASN A 41 -11.15 -11.81 7.52
CA ASN A 41 -10.73 -12.53 8.72
C ASN A 41 -11.86 -12.56 9.76
N SER A 42 -12.59 -11.46 9.93
CA SER A 42 -13.76 -11.40 10.82
C SER A 42 -14.90 -12.31 10.38
N ALA A 43 -15.01 -12.59 9.07
CA ALA A 43 -16.00 -13.47 8.49
C ALA A 43 -15.55 -14.95 8.41
N HIS A 44 -14.36 -15.30 8.92
CA HIS A 44 -13.74 -16.64 8.80
C HIS A 44 -13.65 -17.16 7.34
N VAL A 45 -13.55 -16.24 6.37
CA VAL A 45 -13.46 -16.60 4.95
C VAL A 45 -12.00 -16.86 4.59
N ILE A 46 -11.75 -17.98 3.89
CA ILE A 46 -10.41 -18.35 3.42
C ILE A 46 -9.98 -17.36 2.33
N ALA A 47 -9.04 -16.47 2.67
CA ALA A 47 -8.66 -15.30 1.87
C ALA A 47 -7.71 -15.59 0.68
N TRP A 48 -7.68 -16.82 0.16
CA TRP A 48 -6.79 -17.19 -0.95
C TRP A 48 -7.06 -16.37 -2.23
N TRP A 49 -8.29 -15.92 -2.43
CA TRP A 49 -8.70 -15.07 -3.56
C TRP A 49 -8.31 -13.59 -3.39
N LEU A 50 -7.88 -13.18 -2.20
CA LEU A 50 -7.49 -11.80 -1.92
C LEU A 50 -6.22 -11.41 -2.69
N VAL A 51 -5.26 -12.32 -2.78
CA VAL A 51 -4.00 -12.13 -3.51
C VAL A 51 -4.24 -11.80 -4.98
N PRO A 52 -5.00 -12.61 -5.77
CA PRO A 52 -5.29 -12.25 -7.16
C PRO A 52 -6.10 -10.96 -7.30
N LEU A 53 -7.01 -10.64 -6.36
CA LEU A 53 -7.74 -9.37 -6.36
C LEU A 53 -6.79 -8.16 -6.18
N ILE A 54 -5.82 -8.27 -5.27
CA ILE A 54 -4.78 -7.26 -5.06
C ILE A 54 -3.93 -7.09 -6.33
N VAL A 55 -3.57 -8.18 -7.01
CA VAL A 55 -2.82 -8.12 -8.27
C VAL A 55 -3.59 -7.38 -9.36
N VAL A 56 -4.87 -7.70 -9.56
CA VAL A 56 -5.71 -7.04 -10.59
C VAL A 56 -5.87 -5.55 -10.29
N THR A 57 -6.09 -5.19 -9.02
CA THR A 57 -6.26 -3.79 -8.62
C THR A 57 -4.96 -2.99 -8.79
N MET A 58 -3.80 -3.53 -8.37
CA MET A 58 -2.50 -2.88 -8.61
C MET A 58 -2.21 -2.74 -10.10
N LEU A 59 -2.52 -3.76 -10.91
CA LEU A 59 -2.33 -3.72 -12.35
C LEU A 59 -3.20 -2.62 -12.99
N GLY A 60 -4.49 -2.55 -12.62
CA GLY A 60 -5.41 -1.52 -13.09
C GLY A 60 -4.97 -0.10 -12.70
N LEU A 61 -4.46 0.09 -11.49
CA LEU A 61 -3.91 1.37 -11.04
C LEU A 61 -2.64 1.75 -11.80
N SER A 62 -1.74 0.78 -12.03
CA SER A 62 -0.52 0.97 -12.82
C SER A 62 -0.84 1.39 -14.25
N LEU A 63 -1.78 0.71 -14.91
CA LEU A 63 -2.27 1.05 -16.24
C LEU A 63 -2.91 2.43 -16.29
N ARG A 64 -3.74 2.78 -15.30
CA ARG A 64 -4.39 4.09 -15.23
C ARG A 64 -3.40 5.23 -15.02
N ARG A 65 -2.30 4.99 -14.28
CA ARG A 65 -1.19 5.95 -14.15
C ARG A 65 -0.39 6.08 -15.44
N ALA A 66 -0.05 4.96 -16.08
CA ALA A 66 0.67 4.97 -17.35
C ALA A 66 -0.12 5.69 -18.45
N SER A 67 -1.43 5.45 -18.52
CA SER A 67 -2.32 6.11 -19.48
C SER A 67 -2.52 7.61 -19.24
N LYS A 68 -2.24 8.13 -18.05
CA LYS A 68 -2.30 9.57 -17.77
C LYS A 68 -1.00 10.32 -18.09
N LYS A 69 0.09 9.60 -18.41
CA LYS A 69 1.40 10.17 -18.77
C LYS A 69 1.59 10.32 -20.30
N THR A 70 0.56 10.06 -21.11
CA THR A 70 0.53 10.32 -22.57
C THR A 70 -0.49 11.41 -22.84
#